data_AF-A0A2P5CI91-F1
#
_entry.id   AF-A0A2P5CI91-F1
#
_cell.length_a   1.000
_cell.length_b   1.000
_cell.length_c   1.000
_cell.angle_alpha   90.00
_cell.angle_beta   90.00
_cell.angle_gamma   90.00
#
_symmetry.space_group_name_H-M   'P 1'
#
loop_
_entity.id
_entity.type
_entity.pdbx_description
1 polymer ?
#
loop_
_entity_poly.entity_id
_entity_poly.type
_entity_poly.pdbx_seq_one_letter_code
_entity_poly.pdbx_strand_id
1 'polypeptide(L)'
;MSPNEETLVDAALRVLNTADPFEKARLGDSVATRWLQGEIIRPYDPTVDLPVPDRPARLSNVKLVAPGLMPKLGKAGSLQSRQAIVHSLAHTESWAIDLSWDIIARFGKQEAMPREFFTDFVKVAQDEGRHFTLLAARLVELGSYYGALPAHDGLWDSATATSKDLLARLAVEHCVHEVCFITTNVLSFFLSVKKDKNKNKK
;
A
#
# COMPACT_ATOMS: atom_id res chain seq x y z
N MET A 1 -18.15 8.33 29.13
CA MET A 1 -17.13 7.78 28.21
C MET A 1 -17.80 7.62 26.86
N SER A 2 -17.38 8.39 25.86
CA SER A 2 -18.00 8.34 24.53
C SER A 2 -17.76 6.96 23.89
N PRO A 3 -18.75 6.39 23.18
CA PRO A 3 -18.59 5.13 22.47
C PRO A 3 -17.73 5.35 21.21
N ASN A 4 -16.76 4.46 20.97
CA ASN A 4 -16.11 4.23 19.67
C ASN A 4 -15.33 5.40 19.03
N GLU A 5 -14.21 5.83 19.62
CA GLU A 5 -13.16 6.50 18.83
C GLU A 5 -12.39 5.45 17.99
N GLU A 6 -12.65 5.44 16.68
CA GLU A 6 -11.93 4.65 15.66
C GLU A 6 -10.41 4.87 15.79
N THR A 7 -9.65 3.79 15.91
CA THR A 7 -8.18 3.84 15.87
C THR A 7 -7.66 3.83 14.43
N LEU A 8 -6.39 4.16 14.23
CA LEU A 8 -5.80 4.09 12.89
C LEU A 8 -5.82 2.65 12.33
N VAL A 9 -5.60 1.63 13.17
CA VAL A 9 -5.68 0.23 12.74
C VAL A 9 -7.10 -0.16 12.34
N ASP A 10 -8.14 0.31 13.05
CA ASP A 10 -9.54 0.10 12.63
C ASP A 10 -9.79 0.67 11.22
N ALA A 11 -9.31 1.90 11.00
CA ALA A 11 -9.42 2.57 9.71
C ALA A 11 -8.61 1.87 8.61
N ALA A 12 -7.39 1.41 8.93
CA ALA A 12 -6.54 0.66 8.01
C ALA A 12 -7.20 -0.65 7.56
N LEU A 13 -7.81 -1.39 8.47
CA LEU A 13 -8.56 -2.61 8.14
C LEU A 13 -9.75 -2.31 7.25
N ARG A 14 -10.43 -1.18 7.46
CA ARG A 14 -11.53 -0.73 6.60
C ARG A 14 -11.06 -0.39 5.19
N VAL A 15 -9.88 0.23 5.04
CA VAL A 15 -9.23 0.45 3.75
C VAL A 15 -8.87 -0.88 3.07
N LEU A 16 -8.21 -1.79 3.79
CA LEU A 16 -7.81 -3.10 3.25
C LEU A 16 -9.01 -3.96 2.79
N ASN A 17 -10.16 -3.83 3.45
CA ASN A 17 -11.39 -4.53 3.07
C ASN A 17 -12.20 -3.83 1.97
N THR A 18 -11.77 -2.64 1.50
CA THR A 18 -12.43 -1.95 0.37
C THR A 18 -11.94 -2.53 -0.95
N ALA A 19 -12.84 -3.14 -1.74
CA ALA A 19 -12.44 -3.86 -2.95
C ALA A 19 -12.14 -2.97 -4.16
N ASP A 20 -12.90 -1.89 -4.33
CA ASP A 20 -12.73 -0.96 -5.45
C ASP A 20 -11.47 -0.09 -5.23
N PRO A 21 -10.55 -0.02 -6.20
CA PRO A 21 -9.27 0.67 -6.02
C PRO A 21 -9.42 2.21 -5.93
N PHE A 22 -10.43 2.80 -6.58
CA PHE A 22 -10.70 4.23 -6.49
C PHE A 22 -11.31 4.60 -5.14
N GLU A 23 -12.29 3.82 -4.68
CA GLU A 23 -12.85 4.00 -3.34
C GLU A 23 -11.82 3.73 -2.26
N LYS A 24 -10.93 2.76 -2.46
CA LYS A 24 -9.80 2.48 -1.55
C LYS A 24 -8.86 3.67 -1.46
N ALA A 25 -8.44 4.23 -2.60
CA ALA A 25 -7.58 5.41 -2.62
C ALA A 25 -8.25 6.62 -1.95
N ARG A 26 -9.53 6.88 -2.28
CA ARG A 26 -10.34 7.96 -1.68
C ARG A 26 -10.48 7.79 -0.16
N LEU A 27 -10.76 6.56 0.29
CA LEU A 27 -10.89 6.27 1.71
C LEU A 27 -9.55 6.40 2.43
N GLY A 28 -8.48 5.88 1.84
CA GLY A 28 -7.11 6.01 2.36
C GLY A 28 -6.71 7.47 2.55
N ASP A 29 -6.96 8.32 1.56
CA ASP A 29 -6.70 9.77 1.65
C ASP A 29 -7.52 10.46 2.77
N SER A 30 -8.80 10.09 2.91
CA SER A 30 -9.65 10.59 3.99
C SER A 30 -9.12 10.20 5.38
N VAL A 31 -8.71 8.94 5.55
CA VAL A 31 -8.12 8.45 6.80
C VAL A 31 -6.78 9.14 7.07
N ALA A 32 -5.94 9.29 6.05
CA ALA A 32 -4.65 9.94 6.15
C ALA A 32 -4.80 11.40 6.60
N THR A 33 -5.72 12.14 5.98
CA THR A 33 -6.02 13.53 6.35
C THR A 33 -6.46 13.64 7.81
N ARG A 34 -7.41 12.80 8.25
CA ARG A 34 -7.88 12.77 9.65
C ARG A 34 -6.76 12.44 10.65
N TRP A 35 -5.87 11.51 10.31
CA TRP A 35 -4.70 11.19 11.14
C TRP A 35 -3.72 12.36 11.25
N LEU A 36 -3.38 12.98 10.11
CA LEU A 36 -2.43 14.09 10.04
C LEU A 36 -2.96 15.37 10.71
N GLN A 37 -4.28 15.57 10.72
CA GLN A 37 -4.96 16.65 11.44
C GLN A 37 -5.15 16.36 12.95
N GLY A 38 -4.82 15.15 13.41
CA GLY A 38 -4.95 14.77 14.81
C GLY A 38 -6.39 14.40 15.24
N GLU A 39 -7.31 14.21 14.29
CA GLU A 39 -8.66 13.71 14.59
C GLU A 39 -8.65 12.23 14.98
N ILE A 40 -7.76 11.43 14.36
CA ILE A 40 -7.46 10.07 14.81
C ILE A 40 -6.28 10.14 15.77
N ILE A 41 -6.57 9.99 17.06
CA ILE A 41 -5.59 10.18 18.13
C ILE A 41 -4.81 8.89 18.39
N ARG A 42 -5.50 7.75 18.46
CA ARG A 42 -4.88 6.47 18.87
C ARG A 42 -4.49 5.64 17.65
N PRO A 43 -3.24 5.13 17.57
CA PRO A 43 -2.83 4.25 16.47
C PRO A 43 -3.55 2.89 16.54
N TYR A 44 -3.68 2.31 17.73
CA TYR A 44 -4.35 1.03 17.97
C TYR A 44 -4.88 0.94 19.40
N ASP A 45 -5.80 0.02 19.66
CA ASP A 45 -6.22 -0.37 21.01
C ASP A 45 -5.39 -1.57 21.49
N PRO A 46 -4.65 -1.48 22.61
CA PRO A 46 -3.83 -2.58 23.10
C PRO A 46 -4.67 -3.79 23.54
N THR A 47 -5.93 -3.59 23.92
CA THR A 47 -6.83 -4.62 24.47
C THR A 47 -7.56 -5.40 23.38
N VAL A 48 -7.61 -4.88 22.16
CA VAL A 48 -8.32 -5.50 21.03
C VAL A 48 -7.31 -6.10 20.07
N ASP A 49 -7.51 -7.36 19.72
CA ASP A 49 -6.76 -8.02 18.65
C ASP A 49 -7.66 -8.18 17.44
N LEU A 50 -7.36 -7.44 16.37
CA LEU A 50 -8.15 -7.45 15.14
C LEU A 50 -7.42 -8.28 14.09
N PRO A 51 -8.06 -9.31 13.51
CA PRO A 51 -7.40 -10.13 12.50
C PRO A 51 -7.18 -9.29 11.24
N VAL A 52 -5.90 -9.12 10.87
CA VAL A 52 -5.53 -8.51 9.60
C VAL A 52 -5.72 -9.55 8.49
N PRO A 53 -6.49 -9.25 7.42
CA PRO A 53 -6.72 -10.22 6.36
C PRO A 53 -5.40 -10.63 5.70
N ASP A 54 -5.30 -11.89 5.25
CA ASP A 54 -4.11 -12.38 4.54
C ASP A 54 -3.86 -11.61 3.23
N ARG A 55 -4.93 -11.03 2.68
CA ARG A 55 -4.91 -10.27 1.44
C ARG A 55 -5.96 -9.15 1.44
N PRO A 56 -5.63 -7.94 0.94
CA PRO A 56 -6.59 -6.88 0.72
C PRO A 56 -7.67 -7.31 -0.26
N ALA A 57 -8.87 -6.78 -0.07
CA ALA A 57 -9.96 -6.94 -1.00
C ALA A 57 -9.60 -6.31 -2.36
N ARG A 58 -9.99 -7.00 -3.43
CA ARG A 58 -9.91 -6.51 -4.81
C ARG A 58 -11.15 -6.94 -5.58
N LEU A 59 -11.58 -6.10 -6.53
CA LEU A 59 -12.63 -6.44 -7.47
C LEU A 59 -12.20 -7.61 -8.39
N SER A 60 -13.16 -8.49 -8.69
CA SER A 60 -12.97 -9.68 -9.53
C SER A 60 -12.67 -9.36 -11.00
N ASN A 61 -12.91 -8.13 -11.44
CA ASN A 61 -12.61 -7.68 -12.80
C ASN A 61 -11.12 -7.43 -13.03
N VAL A 62 -10.30 -7.32 -11.97
CA VAL A 62 -8.84 -7.24 -12.09
C VAL A 62 -8.30 -8.64 -12.36
N LYS A 63 -7.96 -8.92 -13.63
CA LYS A 63 -7.40 -10.21 -14.04
C LYS A 63 -5.94 -10.31 -13.62
N LEU A 64 -5.65 -11.20 -12.67
CA LEU A 64 -4.31 -11.48 -12.19
C LEU A 64 -3.77 -12.73 -12.90
N VAL A 65 -2.61 -12.61 -13.53
CA VAL A 65 -1.95 -13.70 -14.27
C VAL A 65 -0.51 -13.87 -13.79
N ALA A 66 0.02 -15.09 -13.93
CA ALA A 66 1.42 -15.35 -13.64
C ALA A 66 2.34 -14.52 -14.58
N PRO A 67 3.55 -14.12 -14.14
CA PRO A 67 4.47 -13.32 -14.96
C PRO A 67 4.74 -13.91 -16.36
N GLY A 68 4.83 -15.24 -16.48
CA GLY A 68 5.03 -15.93 -17.76
C GLY A 68 3.83 -15.93 -18.71
N LEU A 69 2.65 -15.52 -18.23
CA LEU A 69 1.42 -15.40 -19.01
C LEU A 69 1.07 -13.94 -19.36
N MET A 70 1.92 -12.99 -18.99
CA MET A 70 1.72 -11.59 -19.34
C MET A 70 1.77 -11.41 -20.86
N PRO A 71 0.81 -10.67 -21.45
CA PRO A 71 0.85 -10.35 -22.88
C PRO A 71 2.16 -9.67 -23.24
N LYS A 72 2.72 -10.01 -24.42
CA LYS A 72 3.89 -9.30 -24.93
C LYS A 72 3.57 -7.82 -25.07
N LEU A 73 4.42 -6.97 -24.49
CA LEU A 73 4.40 -5.54 -24.77
C LEU A 73 4.48 -5.37 -26.30
N GLY A 74 3.52 -4.64 -26.87
CA GLY A 74 3.54 -4.32 -28.30
C GLY A 74 4.81 -3.58 -28.69
N LYS A 75 4.97 -3.24 -29.98
CA LYS A 75 6.14 -2.46 -30.45
C LYS A 75 6.38 -1.25 -29.55
N ALA A 76 7.62 -1.03 -29.12
CA ALA A 76 7.98 0.08 -28.24
C ALA A 76 7.48 1.41 -28.83
N GLY A 77 6.80 2.22 -28.01
CA GLY A 77 6.22 3.50 -28.42
C GLY A 77 4.84 3.42 -29.06
N SER A 78 4.30 2.21 -29.34
CA SER A 78 2.90 2.03 -29.76
C SER A 78 1.90 2.46 -28.68
N LEU A 79 0.67 2.82 -29.07
CA LEU A 79 -0.40 3.15 -28.12
C LEU A 79 -0.63 2.01 -27.12
N GLN A 80 -0.63 0.76 -27.61
CA GLN A 80 -0.79 -0.44 -26.79
C GLN A 80 0.34 -0.58 -25.77
N SER A 81 1.59 -0.33 -26.15
CA SER A 81 2.72 -0.36 -25.21
C SER A 81 2.61 0.73 -24.14
N ARG A 82 2.17 1.94 -24.51
CA ARG A 82 1.96 3.04 -23.55
C ARG A 82 0.83 2.73 -22.57
N GLN A 83 -0.30 2.22 -23.06
CA GLN A 83 -1.42 1.78 -22.21
C GLN A 83 -0.99 0.69 -21.23
N ALA A 84 -0.22 -0.29 -21.68
CA ALA A 84 0.30 -1.36 -20.83
C ALA A 84 1.25 -0.85 -19.74
N ILE A 85 2.15 0.08 -20.07
CA ILE A 85 3.06 0.69 -19.09
C ILE A 85 2.28 1.47 -18.04
N VAL A 86 1.37 2.37 -18.47
CA VAL A 86 0.59 3.20 -17.54
C VAL A 86 -0.33 2.34 -16.66
N HIS A 87 -0.95 1.29 -17.23
CA HIS A 87 -1.76 0.34 -16.46
C HIS A 87 -0.92 -0.42 -15.43
N SER A 88 0.27 -0.89 -15.80
CA SER A 88 1.18 -1.57 -14.88
C SER A 88 1.61 -0.66 -13.74
N LEU A 89 1.94 0.60 -14.03
CA LEU A 89 2.29 1.59 -12.99
C LEU A 89 1.10 1.81 -12.05
N ALA A 90 -0.10 2.06 -12.59
CA ALA A 90 -1.30 2.20 -11.76
C ALA A 90 -1.57 0.95 -10.90
N HIS A 91 -1.25 -0.24 -11.42
CA HIS A 91 -1.40 -1.48 -10.66
C HIS A 91 -0.40 -1.58 -9.51
N THR A 92 0.85 -1.16 -9.74
CA THR A 92 1.87 -1.06 -8.70
C THR A 92 1.48 -0.07 -7.63
N GLU A 93 1.03 1.14 -7.98
CA GLU A 93 0.58 2.14 -6.99
C GLU A 93 -0.59 1.62 -6.15
N SER A 94 -1.55 0.94 -6.79
CA SER A 94 -2.65 0.31 -6.07
C SER A 94 -2.16 -0.75 -5.06
N TRP A 95 -1.06 -1.46 -5.35
CA TRP A 95 -0.46 -2.38 -4.38
C TRP A 95 0.31 -1.66 -3.28
N ALA A 96 0.97 -0.54 -3.59
CA ALA A 96 1.71 0.24 -2.59
C ALA A 96 0.77 0.83 -1.53
N ILE A 97 -0.43 1.29 -1.93
CA ILE A 97 -1.50 1.67 -0.99
C ILE A 97 -1.80 0.51 -0.04
N ASP A 98 -2.06 -0.68 -0.58
CA ASP A 98 -2.38 -1.89 0.18
C ASP A 98 -1.24 -2.29 1.14
N LEU A 99 0.01 -2.22 0.69
CA LEU A 99 1.19 -2.57 1.49
C LEU A 99 1.37 -1.61 2.66
N SER A 100 1.23 -0.31 2.44
CA SER A 100 1.35 0.69 3.50
C SER A 100 0.29 0.51 4.59
N TRP A 101 -0.97 0.27 4.22
CA TRP A 101 -2.03 0.00 5.20
C TRP A 101 -1.88 -1.38 5.88
N ASP A 102 -1.39 -2.40 5.18
CA ASP A 102 -1.07 -3.70 5.78
C ASP A 102 0.06 -3.58 6.81
N ILE A 103 1.10 -2.78 6.52
CA ILE A 103 2.20 -2.55 7.46
C ILE A 103 1.70 -1.89 8.75
N ILE A 104 0.84 -0.87 8.63
CA ILE A 104 0.18 -0.20 9.75
C ILE A 104 -0.63 -1.21 10.59
N ALA A 105 -1.50 -1.98 9.94
CA ALA A 105 -2.42 -2.89 10.62
C ALA A 105 -1.69 -4.08 11.27
N ARG A 106 -0.70 -4.64 10.58
CA ARG A 106 -0.04 -5.90 10.97
C ARG A 106 1.09 -5.70 11.96
N PHE A 107 1.98 -4.74 11.72
CA PHE A 107 3.20 -4.63 12.51
C PHE A 107 3.15 -3.53 13.58
N GLY A 108 2.27 -2.55 13.43
CA GLY A 108 2.21 -1.40 14.33
C GLY A 108 2.06 -1.80 15.80
N LYS A 109 1.08 -2.66 16.11
CA LYS A 109 0.87 -3.21 17.46
C LYS A 109 1.90 -4.28 17.79
N GLN A 110 2.14 -5.22 16.87
CA GLN A 110 3.01 -6.39 17.09
C GLN A 110 4.43 -6.00 17.55
N GLU A 111 4.96 -4.92 17.02
CA GLU A 111 6.33 -4.46 17.28
C GLU A 111 6.37 -3.24 18.23
N ALA A 112 5.23 -2.88 18.83
CA ALA A 112 5.06 -1.71 19.69
C ALA A 112 5.66 -0.42 19.06
N MET A 113 5.34 -0.18 17.79
CA MET A 113 5.94 0.91 17.03
C MET A 113 5.49 2.29 17.54
N PRO A 114 6.34 3.33 17.44
CA PRO A 114 6.00 4.68 17.85
C PRO A 114 5.06 5.36 16.84
N ARG A 115 4.43 6.48 17.23
CA ARG A 115 3.44 7.20 16.38
C ARG A 115 4.01 7.62 15.03
N GLU A 116 5.29 7.94 14.99
CA GLU A 116 6.01 8.39 13.80
C GLU A 116 6.01 7.32 12.72
N PHE A 117 6.18 6.04 13.06
CA PHE A 117 6.08 4.92 12.12
C PHE A 117 4.72 4.92 11.40
N PHE A 118 3.63 5.03 12.16
CA PHE A 118 2.29 5.10 11.58
C PHE A 118 2.12 6.31 10.67
N THR A 119 2.64 7.46 11.11
CA THR A 119 2.54 8.72 10.37
C THR A 119 3.29 8.64 9.04
N ASP A 120 4.45 8.00 9.01
CA ASP A 120 5.24 7.83 7.80
C ASP A 120 4.52 6.93 6.79
N PHE A 121 3.99 5.78 7.22
CA PHE A 121 3.22 4.90 6.33
C PHE A 121 1.88 5.50 5.88
N VAL A 122 1.25 6.32 6.72
CA VAL A 122 0.05 7.08 6.33
C VAL A 122 0.36 8.05 5.19
N LYS A 123 1.48 8.77 5.25
CA LYS A 123 1.90 9.68 4.19
C LYS A 123 2.23 8.93 2.90
N VAL A 124 2.94 7.81 2.99
CA VAL A 124 3.22 6.95 1.83
C VAL A 124 1.90 6.50 1.19
N ALA A 125 0.98 5.90 1.97
CA ALA A 125 -0.30 5.46 1.44
C ALA A 125 -1.10 6.59 0.76
N GLN A 126 -1.04 7.80 1.29
CA GLN A 126 -1.68 8.98 0.70
C GLN A 126 -1.04 9.38 -0.63
N ASP A 127 0.30 9.40 -0.71
CA ASP A 127 1.02 9.72 -1.94
C ASP A 127 0.76 8.69 -3.04
N GLU A 128 0.77 7.40 -2.71
CA GLU A 128 0.50 6.33 -3.70
C GLU A 128 -0.98 6.33 -4.14
N GLY A 129 -1.90 6.71 -3.25
CA GLY A 129 -3.30 6.99 -3.61
C GLY A 129 -3.44 8.10 -4.66
N ARG A 130 -2.66 9.18 -4.51
CA ARG A 130 -2.60 10.27 -5.48
C ARG A 130 -1.96 9.82 -6.80
N HIS A 131 -0.85 9.08 -6.76
CA HIS A 131 -0.19 8.55 -7.96
C HIS A 131 -1.10 7.60 -8.73
N PHE A 132 -1.76 6.67 -8.04
CA PHE A 132 -2.76 5.78 -8.63
C PHE A 132 -3.84 6.57 -9.38
N THR A 133 -4.42 7.58 -8.72
CA THR A 133 -5.50 8.39 -9.30
C THR A 133 -5.06 9.13 -10.57
N LEU A 134 -3.85 9.71 -10.55
CA LEU A 134 -3.28 10.40 -11.71
C LEU A 134 -3.00 9.45 -12.88
N LEU A 135 -2.43 8.28 -12.60
CA LEU A 135 -2.14 7.26 -13.62
C LEU A 135 -3.43 6.67 -14.21
N ALA A 136 -4.43 6.42 -13.37
CA ALA A 136 -5.73 5.94 -13.80
C ALA A 136 -6.43 6.96 -14.72
N ALA A 137 -6.40 8.26 -14.37
CA ALA A 137 -6.90 9.32 -15.23
C ALA A 137 -6.15 9.37 -16.57
N ARG A 138 -4.81 9.27 -16.52
CA ARG A 138 -3.98 9.22 -17.74
C ARG A 138 -4.31 8.03 -18.63
N LEU A 139 -4.66 6.89 -18.05
CA LEU A 139 -5.05 5.70 -18.79
C LEU A 139 -6.37 5.90 -19.55
N VAL A 140 -7.31 6.64 -18.95
CA VAL A 140 -8.58 7.06 -19.60
C VAL A 140 -8.32 7.99 -20.77
N GLU A 141 -7.43 8.98 -20.63
CA GLU A 141 -7.02 9.87 -21.73
C GLU A 141 -6.39 9.10 -22.91
N LEU A 142 -5.75 7.96 -22.64
CA LEU A 142 -5.19 7.07 -23.66
C LEU A 142 -6.23 6.10 -24.25
N GLY A 143 -7.52 6.22 -23.90
CA GLY A 143 -8.60 5.37 -24.42
C GLY A 143 -8.63 3.97 -23.80
N SER A 144 -8.13 3.80 -22.57
CA SER A 144 -8.17 2.55 -21.80
C SER A 144 -8.71 2.81 -20.38
N TYR A 145 -8.66 1.83 -19.49
CA TYR A 145 -9.08 1.98 -18.10
C TYR A 145 -8.35 0.99 -17.18
N TYR A 146 -8.33 1.28 -15.88
CA TYR A 146 -7.72 0.39 -14.90
C TYR A 146 -8.46 -0.95 -14.83
N GLY A 147 -7.72 -2.06 -14.96
CA GLY A 147 -8.30 -3.40 -15.08
C GLY A 147 -8.63 -3.85 -16.51
N ALA A 148 -8.43 -3.00 -17.53
CA ALA A 148 -8.59 -3.39 -18.94
C ALA A 148 -7.56 -4.44 -19.39
N LEU A 149 -6.37 -4.40 -18.79
CA LEU A 149 -5.27 -5.33 -19.05
C LEU A 149 -5.06 -6.27 -17.86
N PRO A 150 -4.58 -7.50 -18.09
CA PRO A 150 -4.16 -8.37 -17.00
C PRO A 150 -2.94 -7.76 -16.30
N ALA A 151 -2.82 -8.03 -15.00
CA ALA A 151 -1.67 -7.66 -14.19
C ALA A 151 -1.11 -8.88 -13.48
N HIS A 152 0.08 -8.75 -12.86
CA HIS A 152 0.69 -9.84 -12.11
C HIS A 152 0.68 -9.55 -10.61
N ASP A 153 0.76 -10.62 -9.82
CA ASP A 153 0.70 -10.57 -8.36
C ASP A 153 2.05 -10.64 -7.63
N GLY A 154 3.17 -10.71 -8.36
CA GLY A 154 4.47 -11.02 -7.77
C GLY A 154 4.89 -10.12 -6.60
N LEU A 155 4.40 -8.89 -6.56
CA LEU A 155 4.61 -7.99 -5.42
C LEU A 155 3.87 -8.47 -4.16
N TRP A 156 2.57 -8.79 -4.27
CA TRP A 156 1.80 -9.27 -3.12
C TRP A 156 2.24 -10.68 -2.69
N ASP A 157 2.70 -11.52 -3.62
CA ASP A 157 3.28 -12.82 -3.30
C ASP A 157 4.53 -12.65 -2.40
N SER A 158 5.40 -11.70 -2.75
CA SER A 158 6.58 -11.34 -1.96
C SER A 158 6.19 -10.76 -0.59
N ALA A 159 5.13 -9.96 -0.55
CA ALA A 159 4.57 -9.47 0.69
C ALA A 159 4.07 -10.63 1.57
N THR A 160 3.24 -11.52 1.03
CA THR A 160 2.69 -12.68 1.74
C THR A 160 3.79 -13.54 2.36
N ALA A 161 4.87 -13.79 1.60
CA ALA A 161 6.05 -14.54 2.08
C ALA A 161 6.78 -13.86 3.26
N THR A 162 6.67 -12.53 3.38
CA THR A 162 7.32 -11.72 4.42
C THR A 162 6.37 -11.24 5.52
N SER A 163 5.12 -11.73 5.54
CA SER A 163 4.06 -11.32 6.48
C SER A 163 4.39 -11.47 7.97
N LYS A 164 5.41 -12.25 8.31
CA LYS A 164 5.83 -12.52 9.70
C LYS A 164 7.07 -11.75 10.13
N ASP A 165 7.72 -11.00 9.23
CA ASP A 165 8.95 -10.28 9.51
C ASP A 165 8.85 -8.85 8.97
N LEU A 166 8.77 -7.88 9.88
CA LEU A 166 8.70 -6.47 9.53
C LEU A 166 9.89 -6.03 8.67
N LEU A 167 11.11 -6.49 8.94
CA LEU A 167 12.28 -6.06 8.16
C LEU A 167 12.22 -6.60 6.73
N ALA A 168 11.78 -7.84 6.58
CA ALA A 168 11.57 -8.43 5.26
C ALA A 168 10.42 -7.72 4.51
N ARG A 169 9.35 -7.32 5.22
CA ARG A 169 8.26 -6.56 4.61
C ARG A 169 8.69 -5.16 4.18
N LEU A 170 9.49 -4.48 5.00
CA LEU A 170 10.07 -3.18 4.66
C LEU A 170 11.01 -3.28 3.46
N ALA A 171 11.73 -4.40 3.28
CA ALA A 171 12.54 -4.62 2.09
C ALA A 171 11.68 -4.77 0.83
N VAL A 172 10.58 -5.53 0.90
CA VAL A 172 9.61 -5.63 -0.21
C VAL A 172 9.07 -4.25 -0.56
N GLU A 173 8.64 -3.48 0.45
CA GLU A 173 8.11 -2.15 0.24
C GLU A 173 9.16 -1.21 -0.36
N HIS A 174 10.38 -1.23 0.16
CA HIS A 174 11.48 -0.45 -0.38
C HIS A 174 11.77 -0.79 -1.86
N CYS A 175 11.75 -2.06 -2.23
CA CYS A 175 11.91 -2.46 -3.64
C CYS A 175 10.80 -1.89 -4.53
N VAL A 176 9.55 -1.78 -4.06
CA VAL A 176 8.48 -1.11 -4.82
C VAL A 176 8.85 0.33 -5.12
N HIS A 177 9.28 1.06 -4.09
CA HIS A 177 9.59 2.47 -4.20
C HIS A 177 10.87 2.74 -5.01
N GLU A 178 11.91 1.90 -4.88
CA GLU A 178 13.14 2.02 -5.67
C GLU A 178 12.92 1.72 -7.15
N VAL A 179 12.05 0.75 -7.48
CA VAL A 179 11.71 0.42 -8.86
C VAL A 179 10.79 1.49 -9.48
N CYS A 180 9.97 2.17 -8.67
CA CYS A 180 9.13 3.28 -9.12
C CYS A 180 9.84 4.64 -9.19
N PHE A 181 11.03 4.80 -8.59
CA PHE A 181 11.81 6.05 -8.53
C PHE A 181 10.98 7.31 -8.25
N ILE A 182 10.04 7.24 -7.30
CA ILE A 182 9.33 8.41 -6.77
C ILE A 182 9.10 8.17 -5.27
N THR A 183 10.14 8.32 -4.44
CA THR A 183 10.12 8.92 -3.09
C THR A 183 11.47 8.68 -2.40
N THR A 184 11.97 9.69 -1.67
CA THR A 184 13.32 9.72 -1.07
C THR A 184 13.38 9.36 0.42
N ASN A 185 12.26 9.00 1.06
CA ASN A 185 12.18 8.95 2.54
C ASN A 185 12.29 7.55 3.18
N VAL A 186 12.11 6.45 2.44
CA VAL A 186 12.04 5.09 3.04
C VAL A 186 13.41 4.58 3.51
N LEU A 187 14.50 4.94 2.85
CA LEU A 187 15.85 4.46 3.18
C LEU A 187 16.37 5.00 4.53
N SER A 188 16.07 6.27 4.84
CA SER A 188 16.41 6.88 6.13
C SER A 188 15.67 6.18 7.28
N PHE A 189 14.42 5.79 7.05
CA PHE A 189 13.59 5.06 8.00
C PHE A 189 14.09 3.62 8.23
N PHE A 190 14.46 2.90 7.17
CA PHE A 190 15.02 1.54 7.26
C PHE A 190 16.28 1.49 8.15
N LEU A 191 17.13 2.51 8.06
CA LEU A 191 18.32 2.65 8.92
C LEU A 191 17.95 2.99 10.38
N SER A 192 16.85 3.70 10.61
CA SER A 192 16.35 4.02 11.96
C SER A 192 15.77 2.80 12.68
N VAL A 193 14.88 2.04 12.02
CA VAL A 193 14.28 0.81 12.60
C VAL A 193 15.35 -0.21 12.98
N LYS A 194 16.40 -0.35 12.15
CA LYS A 194 17.53 -1.24 12.45
C LYS A 194 18.34 -0.79 13.68
N LYS A 195 18.43 0.52 13.93
CA LYS A 195 19.08 1.08 15.13
C LYS A 195 18.26 0.83 16.39
N ASP A 196 16.94 1.00 16.35
CA ASP A 196 16.08 0.86 17.53
C ASP A 196 15.93 -0.61 17.96
N LYS A 197 15.82 -1.57 17.02
CA LYS A 197 15.84 -3.01 17.37
C LYS A 197 17.19 -3.47 17.97
N ASN A 198 18.30 -2.78 17.68
CA ASN A 198 19.60 -3.08 18.26
C ASN A 198 19.82 -2.45 19.65
N LYS A 199 19.06 -1.42 20.03
CA LYS A 199 19.11 -0.83 21.38
C LYS A 199 18.34 -1.66 22.41
N ASN A 200 17.24 -2.31 22.01
CA ASN A 200 16.41 -3.15 22.89
C ASN A 200 16.95 -4.59 23.07
N LYS A 201 18.16 -4.89 22.57
CA LYS A 201 18.84 -6.20 22.72
C LYS A 201 20.07 -6.15 23.64
N LYS A 202 20.25 -5.07 24.42
CA LYS A 202 21.30 -4.95 25.44
C LYS A 202 20.73 -4.88 26.83
#